data_AF-A0A662UL03-F1
#
_entry.id   AF-A0A662UL03-F1
#
_cell.length_a   1.000
_cell.length_b   1.000
_cell.length_c   1.000
_cell.angle_alpha   90.00
_cell.angle_beta   90.00
_cell.angle_gamma   90.00
#
_symmetry.space_group_name_H-M   'P 1'
#
loop_
_entity.id
_entity.type
_entity.pdbx_description
1 polymer ?
#
loop_
_entity_poly.entity_id
_entity_poly.type
_entity_poly.pdbx_seq_one_letter_code
_entity_poly.pdbx_strand_id
1 'polypeptide(L)'
;MSKIDSLAERLIEFVARAAAGIKIDWSHVAVIAGSSLLSIVTEVITAVASDIIIKKNGIRYCRLCNKGPFTKKGMYLHLIRVHRYELKVAISEELERRIRAL
;
A
#
# COMPACT_ATOMS: atom_id res chain seq x y z
N MET A 1 8.18 5.38 -18.56
CA MET A 1 7.49 4.98 -17.32
C MET A 1 6.68 3.73 -17.63
N SER A 2 6.87 2.62 -16.89
CA SER A 2 6.19 1.35 -17.20
C SER A 2 4.69 1.41 -16.83
N LYS A 3 3.86 0.53 -17.41
CA LYS A 3 2.44 0.39 -17.02
C LYS A 3 2.28 -0.01 -15.55
N ILE A 4 3.26 -0.72 -15.00
CA ILE A 4 3.27 -1.15 -13.60
C ILE A 4 3.55 0.05 -12.70
N ASP A 5 4.51 0.90 -13.05
CA ASP A 5 4.83 2.11 -12.27
C ASP A 5 3.64 3.08 -12.19
N SER A 6 2.89 3.24 -13.28
CA SER A 6 1.72 4.11 -13.29
C SER A 6 0.56 3.52 -12.47
N LEU A 7 0.39 2.20 -12.47
CA LEU A 7 -0.55 1.53 -11.57
C LEU A 7 -0.11 1.66 -10.11
N ALA A 8 1.17 1.41 -9.81
CA ALA A 8 1.72 1.52 -8.46
C ALA A 8 1.50 2.92 -7.86
N GLU A 9 1.75 3.98 -8.64
CA GLU A 9 1.51 5.37 -8.22
C GLU A 9 0.06 5.61 -7.79
N ARG A 10 -0.90 5.04 -8.53
CA ARG A 10 -2.34 5.14 -8.24
C ARG A 10 -2.76 4.34 -7.00
N LEU A 11 -1.97 3.34 -6.60
CA LEU A 11 -2.27 2.46 -5.46
C LEU A 11 -1.70 2.96 -4.12
N ILE A 12 -0.77 3.93 -4.14
CA ILE A 12 -0.09 4.46 -2.94
C ILE A 12 -1.09 4.84 -1.83
N GLU A 13 -2.16 5.57 -2.17
CA GLU A 13 -3.14 6.01 -1.19
C GLU A 13 -3.85 4.82 -0.51
N PHE A 14 -4.20 3.80 -1.28
CA PHE A 14 -4.94 2.64 -0.78
C PHE A 14 -4.07 1.78 0.14
N VAL A 15 -2.80 1.59 -0.22
CA VAL A 15 -1.82 0.92 0.65
C VAL A 15 -1.61 1.69 1.95
N ALA A 16 -1.43 3.01 1.88
CA ALA A 16 -1.27 3.82 3.07
C ALA A 16 -2.51 3.78 3.99
N ARG A 17 -3.72 3.79 3.41
CA ARG A 17 -4.98 3.63 4.16
C ARG A 17 -5.08 2.25 4.80
N ALA A 18 -4.79 1.20 4.05
CA ALA A 18 -4.77 -0.18 4.54
C ALA A 18 -3.84 -0.33 5.75
N ALA A 19 -2.59 0.12 5.60
CA ALA A 19 -1.57 0.09 6.64
C ALA A 19 -1.97 0.90 7.89
N ALA A 20 -2.59 2.06 7.69
CA ALA A 20 -3.12 2.88 8.77
C ALA A 20 -4.38 2.29 9.45
N GLY A 21 -5.04 1.29 8.84
CA GLY A 21 -6.33 0.78 9.30
C GLY A 21 -7.48 1.79 9.10
N ILE A 22 -7.41 2.55 8.00
CA ILE A 22 -8.43 3.47 7.49
C ILE A 22 -9.25 2.73 6.43
N LYS A 23 -10.56 2.99 6.35
CA LYS A 23 -11.44 2.37 5.35
C LYS A 23 -10.96 2.69 3.93
N ILE A 24 -10.99 1.67 3.09
CA ILE A 24 -10.68 1.71 1.67
C ILE A 24 -11.99 1.73 0.87
N ASP A 25 -12.02 2.54 -0.18
CA ASP A 25 -13.07 2.46 -1.21
C ASP A 25 -12.67 1.42 -2.25
N TRP A 26 -13.15 0.19 -2.06
CA TRP A 26 -12.86 -0.93 -2.97
C TRP A 26 -13.50 -0.79 -4.35
N SER A 27 -14.58 0.00 -4.47
CA SER A 27 -15.17 0.31 -5.78
C SER A 27 -14.21 1.16 -6.62
N HIS A 28 -13.55 2.14 -6.00
CA HIS A 28 -12.51 2.91 -6.67
C HIS A 28 -11.27 2.05 -7.01
N VAL A 29 -10.86 1.14 -6.13
CA VAL A 29 -9.79 0.17 -6.45
C VAL A 29 -10.14 -0.68 -7.67
N ALA A 30 -11.39 -1.15 -7.78
CA ALA A 30 -11.85 -1.93 -8.92
C ALA A 30 -11.79 -1.16 -10.25
N VAL A 31 -12.14 0.13 -10.24
CA VAL A 31 -12.01 1.01 -11.41
C VAL A 31 -10.54 1.21 -11.79
N ILE A 32 -9.64 1.33 -10.82
CA ILE A 32 -8.20 1.49 -11.07
C ILE A 32 -7.58 0.23 -11.66
N ALA A 33 -7.90 -0.92 -11.07
CA ALA A 33 -7.32 -2.22 -11.42
C ALA A 33 -7.88 -2.80 -12.71
N GLY A 34 -9.17 -2.57 -12.99
CA GLY A 34 -9.90 -3.33 -14.01
C GLY A 34 -10.21 -4.76 -13.55
N SER A 35 -11.11 -5.44 -14.26
CA SER A 35 -11.59 -6.78 -13.91
C SER A 35 -10.47 -7.82 -13.87
N SER A 36 -9.53 -7.78 -14.81
CA SER A 36 -8.48 -8.80 -14.95
C SER A 36 -7.44 -8.79 -13.82
N LEU A 37 -7.21 -7.64 -13.17
CA LEU A 37 -6.15 -7.49 -12.15
C LEU A 37 -6.70 -7.24 -10.74
N LEU A 38 -8.03 -7.21 -10.55
CA LEU A 38 -8.63 -6.84 -9.27
C LEU A 38 -8.18 -7.74 -8.11
N SER A 39 -8.15 -9.06 -8.32
CA SER A 39 -7.68 -10.01 -7.30
C SER A 39 -6.23 -9.72 -6.91
N ILE A 40 -5.35 -9.61 -7.91
CA ILE A 40 -3.92 -9.32 -7.73
C ILE A 40 -3.72 -7.99 -6.99
N VAL A 41 -4.37 -6.93 -7.44
CA VAL A 41 -4.26 -5.59 -6.82
C VAL A 41 -4.73 -5.62 -5.36
N THR A 42 -5.82 -6.32 -5.06
CA THR A 42 -6.33 -6.46 -3.69
C THR A 42 -5.31 -7.17 -2.79
N GLU A 43 -4.67 -8.21 -3.31
CA GLU A 43 -3.63 -8.94 -2.59
C GLU A 43 -2.36 -8.11 -2.42
N VAL A 44 -1.93 -7.36 -3.46
CA VAL A 44 -0.80 -6.41 -3.36
C VAL A 44 -1.05 -5.38 -2.28
N ILE A 45 -2.24 -4.76 -2.27
CA ILE A 45 -2.59 -3.75 -1.26
C ILE A 45 -2.45 -4.34 0.14
N THR A 46 -2.98 -5.56 0.33
CA THR A 46 -2.99 -6.23 1.63
C THR A 46 -1.58 -6.61 2.08
N ALA A 47 -0.77 -7.20 1.19
CA ALA A 47 0.59 -7.64 1.47
C ALA A 47 1.52 -6.47 1.80
N VAL A 48 1.58 -5.47 0.93
CA VAL A 48 2.44 -4.30 1.16
C VAL A 48 2.03 -3.56 2.43
N ALA A 49 0.72 -3.43 2.68
CA ALA A 49 0.22 -2.77 3.89
C ALA A 49 0.61 -3.48 5.19
N SER A 50 0.66 -4.82 5.21
CA SER A 50 1.15 -5.56 6.37
C SER A 50 2.66 -5.46 6.56
N ASP A 51 3.40 -5.31 5.47
CA ASP A 51 4.86 -5.30 5.50
C ASP A 51 5.44 -3.97 5.95
N ILE A 52 4.78 -2.85 5.67
CA ILE A 52 5.29 -1.52 5.99
C ILE A 52 4.99 -1.04 7.42
N ILE A 53 4.26 -1.84 8.21
CA ILE A 53 3.90 -1.50 9.60
C ILE A 53 4.36 -2.54 10.61
N ILE A 54 4.62 -2.08 11.82
CA ILE A 54 4.78 -2.94 13.00
C ILE A 54 3.62 -2.62 13.94
N LYS A 55 2.86 -3.64 14.34
CA LYS A 55 1.80 -3.54 15.35
C LYS A 55 2.29 -4.15 16.65
N LYS A 56 2.33 -3.36 17.72
CA LYS A 56 2.60 -3.83 19.09
C LYS A 56 1.45 -3.37 19.97
N ASN A 57 0.67 -4.30 20.55
CA ASN A 57 -0.47 -3.98 21.43
C ASN A 57 -1.45 -2.95 20.83
N GLY A 58 -1.76 -3.03 19.53
CA GLY A 58 -2.65 -2.09 18.83
C GLY A 58 -2.02 -0.76 18.41
N ILE A 59 -0.77 -0.51 18.82
CA ILE A 59 0.02 0.67 18.48
C ILE A 59 0.77 0.44 17.16
N ARG A 60 0.81 1.45 16.29
CA ARG A 60 1.42 1.37 14.95
C ARG A 60 2.77 2.09 14.92
N TYR A 61 3.77 1.41 14.38
CA TYR A 61 5.10 1.97 14.07
C TYR A 61 5.37 1.77 12.58
N CYS A 62 6.11 2.68 11.98
CA CYS A 62 6.51 2.58 10.58
C CYS A 62 7.68 1.60 10.48
N ARG A 63 7.57 0.55 9.67
CA ARG A 63 8.68 -0.40 9.48
C ARG A 63 9.81 0.19 8.63
N LEU A 64 9.49 1.16 7.76
CA LEU A 64 10.46 1.77 6.84
C LEU A 64 11.49 2.66 7.55
N CYS A 65 11.10 3.34 8.64
CA CYS A 65 12.00 4.22 9.39
C CYS A 65 12.02 4.00 10.90
N ASN A 66 11.31 2.98 11.39
CA ASN A 66 11.17 2.65 12.82
C ASN A 66 10.60 3.77 13.71
N LYS A 67 9.99 4.81 13.12
CA LYS A 67 9.33 5.89 13.85
C LYS A 67 7.94 5.47 14.35
N GLY A 68 7.51 6.16 15.40
CA GLY A 68 6.20 5.99 16.03
C GLY A 68 6.26 6.32 17.51
N PRO A 69 5.17 6.08 18.27
CA PRO A 69 3.91 5.51 17.81
C PRO A 69 3.05 6.49 17.00
N PHE A 70 2.24 5.96 16.07
CA PHE A 70 1.33 6.77 15.26
C PHE A 70 -0.15 6.43 15.53
N THR A 71 -0.99 7.47 15.52
CA THR A 71 -2.45 7.30 15.33
C THR A 71 -2.75 6.81 13.91
N LYS A 72 -3.99 6.39 13.62
CA LYS A 72 -4.39 6.02 12.23
C LYS A 72 -4.09 7.16 11.24
N LYS A 73 -4.55 8.38 11.56
CA LYS A 73 -4.30 9.57 10.73
C LYS A 73 -2.82 9.90 10.64
N GLY A 74 -2.09 9.80 11.76
CA GLY A 74 -0.65 10.03 11.80
C GLY A 74 0.13 9.07 10.91
N MET A 75 -0.20 7.77 10.95
CA MET A 75 0.44 6.74 10.12
C MET A 75 0.19 7.01 8.63
N TYR A 76 -1.07 7.28 8.26
CA TYR A 76 -1.42 7.62 6.88
C TYR A 76 -0.63 8.83 6.37
N LEU A 77 -0.63 9.94 7.12
CA LEU A 77 0.08 11.15 6.71
C LEU A 77 1.60 10.93 6.65
N HIS A 78 2.15 10.17 7.59
CA HIS A 78 3.58 9.83 7.60
C HIS A 78 3.96 9.05 6.35
N LEU A 79 3.22 7.99 6.01
CA LEU A 79 3.46 7.19 4.81
C LEU A 79 3.37 8.02 3.52
N ILE A 80 2.33 8.85 3.38
CA ILE A 80 2.12 9.67 2.17
C ILE A 80 3.14 10.80 2.01
N ARG A 81 3.59 11.41 3.12
CA ARG A 81 4.48 12.59 3.08
C ARG A 81 5.95 12.26 3.15
N VAL A 82 6.32 11.16 3.81
CA VAL A 82 7.72 10.80 4.08
C VAL A 82 8.17 9.63 3.22
N HIS A 83 7.31 8.62 3.03
CA HIS A 83 7.70 7.35 2.39
C HIS A 83 6.95 7.07 1.09
N ARG A 84 6.52 8.13 0.38
CA ARG A 84 5.75 7.97 -0.86
C ARG A 84 6.52 7.15 -1.90
N TYR A 85 7.81 7.41 -2.02
CA TYR A 85 8.67 6.74 -3.00
C TYR A 85 8.85 5.26 -2.65
N GLU A 86 9.17 4.95 -1.40
CA GLU A 86 9.35 3.58 -0.92
C GLU A 86 8.05 2.77 -1.03
N LEU A 87 6.89 3.40 -0.80
CA LEU A 87 5.60 2.77 -1.09
C LEU A 87 5.46 2.42 -2.56
N LYS A 88 5.76 3.35 -3.46
CA LYS A 88 5.66 3.09 -4.90
C LYS A 88 6.54 1.91 -5.30
N VAL A 89 7.79 1.89 -4.83
CA VAL A 89 8.75 0.81 -5.12
C VAL A 89 8.20 -0.53 -4.61
N ALA A 90 7.79 -0.61 -3.35
CA ALA A 90 7.24 -1.83 -2.77
C ALA A 90 5.99 -2.34 -3.52
N ILE A 91 5.12 -1.42 -3.98
CA ILE A 91 3.94 -1.77 -4.76
C ILE A 91 4.33 -2.27 -6.16
N SER A 92 5.25 -1.59 -6.85
CA SER A 92 5.72 -1.99 -8.17
C SER A 92 6.36 -3.38 -8.14
N GLU A 93 7.26 -3.63 -7.18
CA GLU A 93 7.94 -4.92 -7.02
C GLU A 93 6.95 -6.05 -6.74
N GLU A 94 5.98 -5.81 -5.85
CA GLU A 94 4.97 -6.80 -5.49
C GLU A 94 3.98 -7.07 -6.63
N LEU A 95 3.61 -6.04 -7.41
CA LEU A 95 2.82 -6.20 -8.64
C LEU A 95 3.57 -7.05 -9.68
N GLU A 96 4.83 -6.72 -9.95
CA GLU A 96 5.66 -7.48 -10.90
C GLU A 96 5.77 -8.95 -10.50
N ARG A 97 6.03 -9.20 -9.21
CA ARG A 97 6.17 -10.56 -8.67
C ARG A 97 4.91 -11.39 -8.90
N ARG A 98 3.73 -10.83 -8.64
CA ARG A 98 2.46 -11.55 -8.79
C ARG A 98 2.04 -11.71 -10.25
N ILE A 99 2.24 -10.70 -11.09
CA ILE A 99 1.90 -10.77 -12.51
C ILE A 99 2.77 -11.83 -13.22
N ARG A 100 4.06 -11.94 -12.86
CA ARG A 100 4.96 -12.97 -13.41
C ARG A 100 4.63 -14.39 -12.94
N ALA A 101 3.84 -14.52 -11.87
CA ALA A 101 3.42 -15.81 -11.32
C ALA A 101 2.08 -16.31 -11.90
N LEU A 102 1.46 -15.55 -12.81
CA LEU A 102 0.33 -15.97 -13.63
C LEU A 102 0.79 -16.86 -14.78
#